data_AF-W7UCE7-F1
#
_entry.id   AF-W7UCE7-F1
#
_cell.length_a   1.000
_cell.length_b   1.000
_cell.length_c   1.000
_cell.angle_alpha   90.00
_cell.angle_beta   90.00
_cell.angle_gamma   90.00
#
_symmetry.space_group_name_H-M   'P 1'
#
loop_
_entity.id
_entity.type
_entity.pdbx_description
1 polymer ?
#
loop_
_entity_poly.entity_id
_entity_poly.type
_entity_poly.pdbx_seq_one_letter_code
_entity_poly.pdbx_strand_id
1 'polypeptide(L)'
;MKKPNALKNTLLIAALLCTVKLALDIFFIINNHITFYTAVVGNLGKEVLPIGIKMFFIAESLLATAPLGIAAAINYKKEDMSQKRGISTVIVTGIFYAVYILGFPLIKSILFSLTSRFYGDKILSYVISLNGTLGVTDFLVHAAAVMMISCAAVEIYGGEKKSLPEDIG
;
A
#
# COMPACT_ATOMS: atom_id res chain seq x y z
N MET A 1 26.97 -13.51 4.47
CA MET A 1 26.14 -14.60 3.89
C MET A 1 25.33 -14.06 2.71
N LYS A 2 25.25 -14.80 1.59
CA LYS A 2 24.49 -14.36 0.40
C LYS A 2 22.98 -14.56 0.59
N LYS A 3 22.17 -13.60 0.13
CA LYS A 3 20.71 -13.65 0.17
C LYS A 3 20.18 -14.78 -0.74
N PRO A 4 19.37 -15.70 -0.21
CA PRO A 4 18.73 -16.75 -0.99
C PRO A 4 17.81 -16.19 -2.08
N ASN A 5 17.71 -16.89 -3.21
CA ASN A 5 16.81 -16.52 -4.30
C ASN A 5 15.34 -16.48 -3.87
N ALA A 6 14.93 -17.33 -2.92
CA ALA A 6 13.59 -17.29 -2.35
C ALA A 6 13.26 -15.93 -1.70
N LEU A 7 14.18 -15.37 -0.90
CA LEU A 7 14.00 -14.04 -0.29
C LEU A 7 13.95 -12.93 -1.35
N LYS A 8 14.83 -13.00 -2.36
CA LYS A 8 14.83 -12.05 -3.47
C LYS A 8 13.48 -12.11 -4.22
N ASN A 9 13.01 -13.29 -4.55
CA ASN A 9 11.73 -13.48 -5.26
C ASN A 9 10.55 -12.99 -4.42
N THR A 10 10.51 -13.27 -3.12
CA THR A 10 9.46 -12.77 -2.22
C THR A 10 9.45 -11.24 -2.15
N LEU A 11 10.62 -10.58 -2.09
CA LEU A 11 10.72 -9.12 -2.12
C LEU A 11 10.29 -8.53 -3.47
N LEU A 12 10.61 -9.22 -4.57
CA LEU A 12 10.15 -8.84 -5.91
C LEU A 12 8.62 -8.96 -6.02
N ILE A 13 8.04 -10.06 -5.54
CA ILE A 13 6.58 -10.27 -5.50
C ILE A 13 5.92 -9.19 -4.65
N ALA A 14 6.45 -8.88 -3.46
CA ALA A 14 5.92 -7.81 -2.62
C ALA A 14 5.90 -6.45 -3.34
N ALA A 15 6.97 -6.11 -4.07
CA ALA A 15 7.00 -4.90 -4.90
C ALA A 15 5.94 -4.95 -6.01
N LEU A 16 5.81 -6.08 -6.71
CA LEU A 16 4.81 -6.27 -7.75
C LEU A 16 3.38 -6.16 -7.23
N LEU A 17 3.08 -6.70 -6.04
CA LEU A 17 1.75 -6.56 -5.42
C LEU A 17 1.41 -5.09 -5.15
N CYS A 18 2.38 -4.28 -4.70
CA CYS A 18 2.20 -2.84 -4.53
C CYS A 18 1.94 -2.13 -5.87
N THR A 19 2.66 -2.51 -6.92
CA THR A 19 2.46 -1.95 -8.27
C THR A 19 1.10 -2.35 -8.85
N VAL A 20 0.70 -3.62 -8.71
CA VAL A 20 -0.60 -4.12 -9.18
C VAL A 20 -1.74 -3.43 -8.45
N LYS A 21 -1.63 -3.27 -7.13
CA LYS A 21 -2.59 -2.49 -6.33
C LYS A 21 -2.76 -1.08 -6.87
N LEU A 22 -1.65 -0.35 -7.04
CA LEU A 22 -1.69 1.02 -7.55
C LEU A 22 -2.30 1.09 -8.94
N ALA A 23 -1.97 0.16 -9.83
CA ALA A 23 -2.52 0.10 -11.18
C ALA A 23 -4.03 -0.18 -11.18
N LEU A 24 -4.50 -1.12 -10.35
CA LEU A 24 -5.92 -1.42 -10.19
C LEU A 24 -6.67 -0.23 -9.61
N ASP A 25 -6.12 0.43 -8.59
CA ASP A 25 -6.75 1.60 -7.97
C ASP A 25 -6.87 2.77 -8.96
N ILE A 26 -5.79 3.08 -9.68
CA ILE A 26 -5.81 4.11 -10.74
C ILE A 26 -6.84 3.73 -11.82
N PHE A 27 -6.88 2.47 -12.25
CA PHE A 27 -7.87 2.00 -13.20
C PHE A 27 -9.29 2.20 -12.66
N PHE A 28 -9.54 1.88 -11.40
CA PHE A 28 -10.85 2.04 -10.78
C PHE A 28 -11.27 3.51 -10.58
N ILE A 29 -10.33 4.40 -10.29
CA ILE A 29 -10.59 5.83 -10.10
C ILE A 29 -10.83 6.54 -11.44
N ILE A 30 -10.09 6.18 -12.48
CA ILE A 30 -10.20 6.79 -13.81
C ILE A 30 -11.42 6.24 -14.56
N ASN A 31 -11.69 4.95 -14.41
CA ASN A 31 -12.78 4.29 -15.12
C ASN A 31 -14.14 4.69 -14.51
N ASN A 32 -14.79 5.67 -15.15
CA ASN A 32 -16.16 6.10 -14.81
C ASN A 32 -17.23 5.02 -15.10
N HIS A 33 -16.85 3.87 -15.67
CA HIS A 33 -17.77 2.83 -16.14
C HIS A 33 -17.70 1.54 -15.31
N ILE A 34 -17.30 1.58 -14.04
CA ILE A 34 -17.37 0.37 -13.20
C ILE A 34 -18.82 0.12 -12.82
N THR A 35 -19.51 -0.48 -13.78
CA THR A 35 -20.90 -0.89 -13.81
C THR A 35 -21.24 -1.98 -12.81
N PHE A 36 -20.24 -2.54 -12.12
CA PHE A 36 -20.46 -3.67 -11.23
C PHE A 36 -21.25 -3.29 -9.97
N TYR A 37 -21.11 -2.04 -9.48
CA TYR A 37 -21.91 -1.55 -8.35
C TYR A 37 -23.04 -0.59 -8.75
N THR A 38 -22.99 0.07 -9.91
CA THR A 38 -24.13 0.87 -10.38
C THR A 38 -25.36 0.00 -10.73
N ALA A 39 -25.16 -1.29 -11.01
CA ALA A 39 -26.25 -2.25 -11.14
C ALA A 39 -26.91 -2.63 -9.79
N VAL A 40 -26.17 -2.56 -8.67
CA VAL A 40 -26.65 -2.93 -7.33
C VAL A 40 -27.24 -1.73 -6.57
N VAL A 41 -26.73 -0.53 -6.79
CA VAL A 41 -27.11 0.69 -6.02
C VAL A 41 -28.12 1.57 -6.75
N GLY A 42 -28.66 1.09 -7.87
CA GLY A 42 -29.62 1.86 -8.66
C GLY A 42 -28.95 2.92 -9.52
N ASN A 43 -29.69 3.35 -10.55
CA ASN A 43 -29.28 4.17 -11.68
C ASN A 43 -28.64 5.51 -11.28
N LEU A 44 -27.40 5.47 -10.78
CA LEU A 44 -26.52 6.62 -10.66
C LEU A 44 -26.11 6.95 -12.10
N GLY A 45 -26.76 7.97 -12.67
CA GLY A 45 -26.42 8.50 -13.98
C GLY A 45 -24.93 8.81 -14.09
N LYS A 46 -24.45 9.08 -15.31
CA LYS A 46 -23.04 9.34 -15.66
C LYS A 46 -22.46 10.61 -14.98
N GLU A 47 -22.52 10.72 -13.67
CA GLU A 47 -21.89 11.78 -12.91
C GLU A 47 -20.40 11.48 -12.82
N VAL A 48 -19.61 12.35 -13.45
CA VAL A 48 -18.16 12.24 -13.45
C VAL A 48 -17.64 12.71 -12.09
N LEU A 49 -16.89 11.86 -11.41
CA LEU A 49 -16.29 12.22 -10.12
C LEU A 49 -15.42 13.49 -10.28
N PRO A 50 -15.60 14.52 -9.42
CA PRO A 50 -14.78 15.73 -9.44
C PRO A 50 -13.29 15.40 -9.42
N ILE A 51 -12.50 16.14 -10.20
CA ILE A 51 -11.07 15.84 -10.37
C ILE A 51 -10.29 15.89 -9.05
N GLY A 52 -10.68 16.79 -8.13
CA GLY A 52 -10.08 16.87 -6.79
C GLY A 52 -10.26 15.58 -5.99
N ILE A 53 -11.43 14.95 -6.09
CA ILE A 53 -11.71 13.67 -5.40
C ILE A 53 -10.94 12.52 -6.07
N LYS A 54 -10.84 12.51 -7.40
CA LYS A 54 -10.01 11.53 -8.12
C LYS A 54 -8.56 11.61 -7.69
N MET A 55 -8.00 12.83 -7.69
CA MET A 55 -6.60 13.06 -7.29
C MET A 55 -6.37 12.68 -5.82
N PHE A 56 -7.35 12.91 -4.95
CA PHE A 56 -7.30 12.48 -3.56
C PHE A 56 -7.16 10.96 -3.44
N PHE A 57 -8.02 10.19 -4.11
CA PHE A 57 -7.93 8.72 -4.08
C PHE A 57 -6.63 8.18 -4.69
N ILE A 58 -6.12 8.83 -5.75
CA ILE A 58 -4.82 8.45 -6.33
C ILE A 58 -3.70 8.71 -5.31
N ALA A 59 -3.71 9.86 -4.63
CA ALA A 59 -2.74 10.17 -3.60
C ALA A 59 -2.82 9.19 -2.42
N GLU A 60 -4.03 8.82 -1.99
CA GLU A 60 -4.27 7.78 -0.97
C GLU A 60 -3.63 6.45 -1.39
N SER A 61 -3.90 6.01 -2.62
CA SER A 61 -3.41 4.74 -3.17
C SER A 61 -1.88 4.74 -3.29
N LEU A 62 -1.29 5.89 -3.65
CA LEU A 62 0.16 6.08 -3.68
C LEU A 62 0.78 6.00 -2.29
N LEU A 63 0.17 6.65 -1.28
CA LEU A 63 0.66 6.62 0.10
C LEU A 63 0.60 5.21 0.69
N ALA A 64 -0.42 4.43 0.34
CA ALA A 64 -0.57 3.05 0.79
C ALA A 64 0.48 2.11 0.17
N THR A 65 0.85 2.33 -1.11
CA THR A 65 1.64 1.35 -1.90
C THR A 65 3.09 1.75 -2.10
N ALA A 66 3.39 3.02 -2.38
CA ALA A 66 4.70 3.44 -2.82
C ALA A 66 5.80 3.23 -1.76
N PRO A 67 5.61 3.60 -0.47
CA PRO A 67 6.65 3.39 0.53
C PRO A 67 7.03 1.91 0.71
N LEU A 68 6.03 1.03 0.74
CA LEU A 68 6.23 -0.42 0.87
C LEU A 68 6.87 -1.00 -0.40
N GLY A 69 6.36 -0.64 -1.58
CA GLY A 69 6.90 -1.11 -2.87
C GLY A 69 8.35 -0.67 -3.09
N ILE A 70 8.68 0.58 -2.77
CA ILE A 70 10.04 1.11 -2.86
C ILE A 70 10.96 0.37 -1.89
N ALA A 71 10.55 0.19 -0.63
CA ALA A 71 11.34 -0.53 0.36
C ALA A 71 11.57 -1.99 -0.04
N ALA A 72 10.56 -2.67 -0.60
CA ALA A 72 10.69 -4.02 -1.14
C ALA A 72 11.68 -4.08 -2.30
N ALA A 73 11.58 -3.15 -3.26
CA ALA A 73 12.48 -3.07 -4.42
C ALA A 73 13.94 -2.77 -4.02
N ILE A 74 14.15 -1.88 -3.04
CA ILE A 74 15.49 -1.59 -2.50
C ILE A 74 16.08 -2.85 -1.86
N ASN A 75 15.31 -3.56 -1.04
CA ASN A 75 15.76 -4.77 -0.37
C ASN A 75 16.00 -5.93 -1.34
N TYR A 76 15.23 -6.02 -2.44
CA TYR A 76 15.45 -6.98 -3.51
C TYR A 76 16.83 -6.83 -4.16
N LYS A 77 17.27 -5.58 -4.41
CA LYS A 77 18.58 -5.31 -5.03
C LYS A 77 19.77 -5.66 -4.15
N LYS A 78 19.60 -5.88 -2.84
CA LYS A 78 20.69 -6.22 -1.92
C LYS A 78 21.02 -7.70 -2.00
N GLU A 79 22.31 -8.00 -2.16
CA GLU A 79 22.80 -9.37 -2.38
C GLU A 79 23.21 -10.10 -1.11
N ASP A 80 23.56 -9.36 -0.06
CA ASP A 80 23.97 -9.87 1.23
C ASP A 80 22.77 -10.11 2.15
N MET A 81 22.96 -10.83 3.25
CA MET A 81 22.03 -10.87 4.40
C MET A 81 22.63 -10.13 5.59
N SER A 82 21.92 -9.12 6.09
CA SER A 82 22.38 -8.28 7.20
C SER A 82 21.28 -8.10 8.24
N GLN A 83 21.59 -8.41 9.50
CA GLN A 83 20.64 -8.24 10.60
C GLN A 83 20.14 -6.80 10.71
N LYS A 84 21.03 -5.81 10.53
CA LYS A 84 20.67 -4.38 10.58
C LYS A 84 19.62 -4.02 9.52
N ARG A 85 19.72 -4.61 8.32
CA ARG A 85 18.75 -4.37 7.25
C ARG A 85 17.41 -5.05 7.53
N GLY A 86 17.42 -6.25 8.09
CA GLY A 86 16.21 -6.91 8.58
C GLY A 86 15.49 -6.02 9.60
N ILE A 87 16.18 -5.51 10.62
CA ILE A 87 15.63 -4.58 11.62
C ILE A 87 15.06 -3.31 10.94
N SER A 88 15.84 -2.68 10.07
CA SER A 88 15.39 -1.48 9.35
C SER A 88 14.15 -1.75 8.49
N THR A 89 14.06 -2.93 7.88
CA THR A 89 12.91 -3.33 7.05
C THR A 89 11.66 -3.50 7.90
N VAL A 90 11.75 -4.17 9.07
CA VAL A 90 10.63 -4.28 10.00
C VAL A 90 10.15 -2.90 10.44
N ILE A 91 11.06 -2.00 10.83
CA ILE A 91 10.70 -0.66 11.30
C ILE A 91 10.00 0.12 10.19
N VAL A 92 10.61 0.18 9.00
CA VAL A 92 10.06 0.93 7.86
C VAL A 92 8.70 0.37 7.43
N THR A 93 8.61 -0.95 7.22
CA THR A 93 7.35 -1.61 6.86
C THR A 93 6.30 -1.41 7.94
N GLY A 94 6.65 -1.59 9.21
CA GLY A 94 5.74 -1.41 10.34
C GLY A 94 5.18 0.00 10.44
N ILE A 95 6.03 1.03 10.29
CA ILE A 95 5.58 2.44 10.33
C ILE A 95 4.63 2.72 9.17
N PHE A 96 5.01 2.41 7.93
CA PHE A 96 4.17 2.73 6.77
C PHE A 96 2.87 1.93 6.75
N TYR A 97 2.93 0.67 7.18
CA TYR A 97 1.73 -0.16 7.31
C TYR A 97 0.82 0.32 8.44
N ALA A 98 1.35 0.76 9.58
CA ALA A 98 0.56 1.34 10.66
C ALA A 98 -0.08 2.67 10.25
N VAL A 99 0.66 3.56 9.56
CA VAL A 99 0.13 4.81 9.01
C VAL A 99 -1.01 4.51 8.04
N TYR A 100 -0.87 3.49 7.20
CA TYR A 100 -1.93 3.05 6.31
C TYR A 100 -3.16 2.57 7.10
N ILE A 101 -3.04 1.57 7.98
CA ILE A 101 -4.18 0.97 8.70
C ILE A 101 -4.88 1.99 9.63
N LEU A 102 -4.13 2.82 10.34
CA LEU A 102 -4.67 3.75 11.33
C LEU A 102 -5.08 5.10 10.70
N GLY A 103 -4.35 5.55 9.69
CA GLY A 103 -4.58 6.85 9.05
C GLY A 103 -5.72 6.82 8.03
N PHE A 104 -5.88 5.73 7.28
CA PHE A 104 -6.90 5.63 6.23
C PHE A 104 -8.33 5.85 6.74
N PRO A 105 -8.79 5.23 7.84
CA PRO A 105 -10.16 5.43 8.33
C PRO A 105 -10.46 6.90 8.64
N LEU A 106 -9.48 7.62 9.21
CA LEU A 106 -9.63 9.02 9.57
C LEU A 106 -9.64 9.92 8.32
N ILE A 107 -8.73 9.67 7.37
CA ILE A 107 -8.66 10.37 6.08
C ILE A 107 -9.97 10.16 5.29
N LYS A 108 -10.52 8.95 5.28
CA LYS A 108 -11.80 8.63 4.63
C LYS A 108 -12.98 9.33 5.29
N SER A 109 -13.03 9.39 6.61
CA SER A 109 -14.08 10.12 7.33
C SER A 109 -14.07 11.62 6.98
N ILE A 110 -12.89 12.23 6.86
CA ILE A 110 -12.74 13.62 6.44
C ILE A 110 -13.22 13.78 5.00
N LEU A 111 -12.81 12.88 4.09
CA LEU A 111 -13.24 12.92 2.69
C LEU A 111 -14.76 12.84 2.56
N PHE A 112 -15.41 11.93 3.29
CA PHE A 112 -16.87 11.76 3.24
C PHE A 112 -17.59 13.00 3.77
N SER A 113 -17.12 13.59 4.88
CA SER A 113 -17.69 14.83 5.42
C SER A 113 -17.56 16.00 4.44
N LEU A 114 -16.38 16.18 3.84
CA LEU A 114 -16.16 17.23 2.83
C LEU A 114 -16.99 16.98 1.57
N THR A 115 -17.10 15.72 1.13
CA THR A 115 -17.88 15.37 -0.06
C THR A 115 -19.36 15.66 0.16
N SER A 116 -19.92 15.25 1.30
CA SER A 116 -21.30 15.56 1.67
C SER A 116 -21.54 17.08 1.68
N ARG A 117 -20.64 17.83 2.31
CA ARG A 117 -20.78 19.29 2.48
C ARG A 117 -20.70 20.09 1.18
N PHE A 118 -19.81 19.72 0.26
CA PHE A 118 -19.51 20.53 -0.93
C PHE A 118 -20.11 20.00 -2.23
N TYR A 119 -20.44 18.70 -2.29
CA TYR A 119 -20.86 18.03 -3.52
C TYR A 119 -22.20 17.29 -3.40
N GLY A 120 -22.75 17.18 -2.20
CA GLY A 120 -24.07 16.59 -1.92
C GLY A 120 -24.08 15.05 -1.94
N ASP A 121 -25.25 14.48 -1.66
CA ASP A 121 -25.40 13.05 -1.33
C ASP A 121 -25.18 12.10 -2.51
N LYS A 122 -25.44 12.55 -3.75
CA LYS A 122 -25.22 11.74 -4.96
C LYS A 122 -23.73 11.45 -5.17
N ILE A 123 -22.88 12.48 -5.11
CA ILE A 123 -21.43 12.32 -5.25
C ILE A 123 -20.87 11.56 -4.04
N LEU A 124 -21.40 11.79 -2.83
CA LEU A 124 -21.03 11.02 -1.64
C LEU A 124 -21.29 9.51 -1.82
N SER A 125 -22.44 9.12 -2.36
CA SER A 125 -22.77 7.70 -2.61
C SER A 125 -21.79 7.05 -3.59
N TYR A 126 -21.39 7.78 -4.64
CA TYR A 126 -20.39 7.32 -5.59
C TYR A 126 -19.00 7.19 -4.95
N VAL A 127 -18.61 8.15 -4.11
CA VAL A 127 -17.35 8.12 -3.34
C VAL A 127 -17.30 6.93 -2.38
N ILE A 128 -18.40 6.62 -1.69
CA ILE A 128 -18.49 5.45 -0.79
C ILE A 128 -18.37 4.15 -1.60
N SER A 129 -19.06 4.05 -2.74
CA SER A 129 -18.99 2.86 -3.62
C SER A 129 -17.59 2.65 -4.20
N LEU A 130 -16.93 3.73 -4.65
CA LEU A 130 -15.56 3.68 -5.14
C LEU A 130 -14.62 3.24 -4.02
N ASN A 131 -14.74 3.83 -2.82
CA ASN A 131 -13.94 3.43 -1.67
C ASN A 131 -14.12 1.94 -1.31
N GLY A 132 -15.35 1.41 -1.39
CA GLY A 132 -15.60 -0.02 -1.20
C GLY A 132 -14.87 -0.88 -2.24
N THR A 133 -14.87 -0.44 -3.50
CA THR A 133 -14.16 -1.11 -4.61
C THR A 133 -12.65 -1.08 -4.40
N LEU A 134 -12.09 0.06 -4.02
CA LEU A 134 -10.66 0.19 -3.69
C LEU A 134 -10.29 -0.65 -2.45
N GLY A 135 -11.21 -0.81 -1.51
CA GLY A 135 -11.04 -1.69 -0.35
C GLY A 135 -10.84 -3.17 -0.74
N VAL A 136 -11.41 -3.63 -1.85
CA VAL A 136 -11.25 -5.01 -2.31
C VAL A 136 -9.81 -5.32 -2.69
N THR A 137 -9.03 -4.35 -3.16
CA THR A 137 -7.64 -4.56 -3.57
C THR A 137 -6.66 -4.39 -2.40
N ASP A 138 -7.12 -3.94 -1.22
CA ASP A 138 -6.28 -3.67 -0.05
C ASP A 138 -5.52 -4.91 0.46
N PHE A 139 -6.02 -6.12 0.23
CA PHE A 139 -5.31 -7.36 0.59
C PHE A 139 -3.92 -7.46 -0.05
N LEU A 140 -3.70 -6.82 -1.21
CA LEU A 140 -2.39 -6.80 -1.89
C LEU A 140 -1.33 -6.08 -1.06
N VAL A 141 -1.72 -4.98 -0.40
CA VAL A 141 -0.84 -4.22 0.51
C VAL A 141 -0.53 -5.03 1.76
N HIS A 142 -1.55 -5.71 2.31
CA HIS A 142 -1.40 -6.59 3.48
C HIS A 142 -0.44 -7.75 3.17
N ALA A 143 -0.63 -8.42 2.03
CA ALA A 143 0.23 -9.50 1.58
C ALA A 143 1.68 -9.02 1.37
N ALA A 144 1.88 -7.86 0.73
CA ALA A 144 3.21 -7.27 0.56
C ALA A 144 3.89 -6.97 1.92
N ALA A 145 3.16 -6.38 2.87
CA ALA A 145 3.69 -6.08 4.20
C ALA A 145 4.09 -7.36 4.95
N VAL A 146 3.25 -8.40 4.95
CA VAL A 146 3.57 -9.70 5.56
C VAL A 146 4.81 -10.32 4.92
N MET A 147 4.88 -10.35 3.58
CA MET A 147 6.04 -10.86 2.85
C MET A 147 7.34 -10.12 3.22
N MET A 148 7.28 -8.78 3.33
CA MET A 148 8.43 -7.97 3.74
C MET A 148 8.86 -8.27 5.18
N ILE A 149 7.92 -8.38 6.12
CA ILE A 149 8.21 -8.70 7.52
C ILE A 149 8.80 -10.10 7.64
N SER A 150 8.27 -11.08 6.91
CA SER A 150 8.81 -12.45 6.89
C SER A 150 10.24 -12.47 6.33
N CYS A 151 10.51 -11.78 5.22
CA CYS A 151 11.87 -11.63 4.69
C CYS A 151 12.81 -10.95 5.70
N ALA A 152 12.32 -9.92 6.38
CA ALA A 152 13.07 -9.20 7.38
C ALA A 152 13.40 -10.07 8.60
N ALA A 153 12.46 -10.92 9.04
CA ALA A 153 12.72 -11.89 10.11
C ALA A 153 13.84 -12.86 9.73
N VAL A 154 13.83 -13.40 8.50
CA VAL A 154 14.92 -14.26 8.03
C VAL A 154 16.26 -13.50 8.01
N GLU A 155 16.28 -12.23 7.61
CA GLU A 155 17.50 -11.42 7.69
C GLU A 155 17.95 -11.14 9.14
N ILE A 156 17.03 -11.00 10.09
CA ILE A 156 17.34 -10.77 11.50
C ILE A 156 17.98 -12.01 12.14
N TYR A 157 17.40 -13.19 11.90
CA TYR A 157 17.83 -14.43 12.54
C TYR A 157 18.95 -15.16 11.78
N GLY A 158 19.06 -14.98 10.46
CA GLY A 158 20.05 -15.63 9.61
C GLY A 158 21.13 -14.70 9.03
N GLY A 159 21.03 -13.38 9.24
CA GLY A 159 22.01 -12.41 8.72
C GLY A 159 23.26 -12.30 9.57
N GLU A 160 24.36 -11.84 8.95
CA GLU A 160 25.60 -11.59 9.69
C GLU A 160 25.43 -10.42 10.66
N LYS A 161 25.86 -10.63 11.91
CA LYS A 161 26.10 -9.56 12.87
C LYS A 161 27.31 -8.79 12.40
N LYS A 162 27.13 -7.51 12.08
CA LYS A 162 28.29 -6.61 11.99
C LYS A 162 28.76 -6.42 13.44
N SER A 163 29.87 -7.07 13.82
CA SER A 163 30.52 -6.78 15.10
C SER A 163 30.83 -5.28 15.15
N LEU A 164 30.46 -4.64 16.25
CA LEU A 164 31.01 -3.33 16.60
C LEU A 164 32.53 -3.48 16.62
N PRO A 165 33.31 -2.46 16.19
CA PRO A 165 34.75 -2.52 16.39
C PRO A 165 35.03 -2.69 17.88
N GLU A 166 35.57 -3.85 18.25
CA GLU A 166 36.30 -4.04 19.50
C GLU A 166 37.60 -3.23 19.35
N ASP A 167 37.60 -1.97 19.78
CA ASP A 167 38.85 -1.21 20.00
C ASP A 167 38.51 0.10 20.74
N ILE A 168 38.31 0.00 22.06
CA ILE A 168 38.78 0.98 23.05
C ILE A 168 39.10 0.19 24.32
N GLY A 169 40.28 -0.44 24.34
CA GLY A 169 40.90 -1.07 25.52
C GLY A 169 42.27 -0.46 25.76
#